data_AF-F6ZMN8-F1
#
_entry.id   AF-F6ZMN8-F1
#
_cell.length_a   1.000
_cell.length_b   1.000
_cell.length_c   1.000
_cell.angle_alpha   90.00
_cell.angle_beta   90.00
_cell.angle_gamma   90.00
#
_symmetry.space_group_name_H-M   'P 1'
#
loop_
_entity.id
_entity.type
_entity.pdbx_description
1 polymer ?
#
loop_
_entity_poly.entity_id
_entity_poly.type
_entity_poly.pdbx_seq_one_letter_code
_entity_poly.pdbx_strand_id
1 'polypeptide(L)' 'MEADFQVCRNCKRNVASLHFMLHEAHCLRFIVLCPECEEPIPESKMKEHMEVVHQQGRELYHLLEEKPVVIFANK' A
#
# COMPACT_ATOMS: atom_id res chain seq x y z
N MET A 1 -21.60 -12.57 21.86
CA MET A 1 -20.34 -13.24 21.50
C MET A 1 -19.30 -12.15 21.45
N GLU A 2 -18.41 -12.08 22.44
CA GLU A 2 -17.31 -11.11 22.37
C GLU A 2 -16.35 -11.54 21.27
N ALA A 3 -16.04 -10.63 20.36
CA ALA A 3 -15.02 -10.87 19.35
C ALA A 3 -13.66 -10.72 20.03
N ASP A 4 -12.89 -11.80 20.07
CA ASP A 4 -11.50 -11.78 20.52
C ASP A 4 -10.61 -11.21 19.40
N PHE A 5 -9.62 -10.39 19.78
CA PHE A 5 -8.73 -9.71 18.83
C PHE A 5 -7.27 -9.93 19.20
N GLN A 6 -6.43 -10.02 18.17
CA GLN A 6 -4.98 -10.12 18.29
C GLN A 6 -4.29 -9.02 17.47
N VAL A 7 -3.16 -8.53 17.96
CA VAL A 7 -2.35 -7.52 17.27
C VAL A 7 -1.38 -8.20 16.32
N CYS A 8 -1.48 -7.90 15.03
CA CYS A 8 -0.54 -8.38 14.03
C CYS A 8 0.83 -7.69 14.20
N ARG A 9 1.91 -8.46 14.30
CA ARG A 9 3.26 -7.90 14.48
C ARG A 9 3.79 -7.19 13.24
N ASN A 10 3.33 -7.57 12.05
CA ASN A 10 3.78 -7.00 10.78
C ASN A 10 3.11 -5.66 10.47
N CYS A 11 1.79 -5.55 10.65
CA CYS A 11 1.06 -4.33 10.32
C CYS A 11 0.51 -3.55 11.51
N LYS A 12 0.75 -4.01 12.74
CA LYS A 12 0.33 -3.38 14.01
C LYS A 12 -1.18 -3.17 14.17
N ARG A 13 -2.01 -3.80 13.34
CA ARG A 13 -3.48 -3.72 13.42
C ARG A 13 -4.07 -4.79 14.32
N ASN A 14 -5.20 -4.45 14.97
CA ASN A 14 -6.07 -5.41 15.64
C ASN A 14 -6.85 -6.22 14.60
N VAL A 15 -6.80 -7.54 14.74
CA VAL A 15 -7.43 -8.49 13.82
C VAL A 15 -8.21 -9.50 14.64
N ALA A 16 -9.43 -9.81 14.22
CA ALA A 16 -10.25 -10.81 14.89
C ALA A 16 -9.51 -12.14 14.94
N SER A 17 -9.45 -12.77 16.11
CA SER A 17 -8.69 -14.00 16.35
C SER A 17 -9.10 -15.14 15.43
N LEU A 18 -10.39 -15.20 15.05
CA LEU A 18 -10.92 -16.15 14.07
C LEU A 18 -10.21 -16.08 12.71
N HIS A 19 -9.78 -14.89 12.29
CA HIS A 19 -9.15 -14.67 10.98
C HIS A 19 -7.64 -14.40 11.09
N PHE A 20 -7.05 -14.51 12.28
CA PHE A 20 -5.68 -14.07 12.53
C PHE A 20 -4.65 -14.85 11.71
N MET A 21 -4.75 -16.18 11.65
CA MET A 21 -3.80 -17.01 10.89
C MET A 21 -3.73 -16.62 9.40
N LEU A 22 -4.89 -16.41 8.76
CA LEU A 22 -4.96 -16.00 7.36
C LEU A 22 -4.35 -14.61 7.16
N HIS A 23 -4.71 -13.67 8.05
CA HIS A 23 -4.16 -12.33 8.04
C HIS A 23 -2.64 -12.32 8.24
N GLU A 24 -2.12 -13.12 9.18
CA GLU A 24 -0.70 -13.21 9.49
C GLU A 24 0.09 -13.73 8.29
N ALA A 25 -0.37 -14.81 7.65
CA ALA A 25 0.26 -15.32 6.44
C ALA A 25 0.27 -14.29 5.30
N HIS A 26 -0.84 -13.57 5.10
CA HIS A 26 -0.91 -12.49 4.10
C HIS A 26 0.03 -11.34 4.45
N CYS A 27 -0.01 -10.85 5.70
CA CYS A 27 0.84 -9.75 6.14
C CYS A 27 2.33 -10.10 6.10
N LEU A 28 2.70 -11.32 6.46
CA LEU A 28 4.09 -11.78 6.40
C LEU A 28 4.64 -11.77 4.98
N ARG A 29 3.83 -12.14 4.00
CA ARG A 29 4.26 -12.24 2.61
C ARG A 29 4.23 -10.91 1.88
N PHE A 30 3.28 -10.03 2.18
CA PHE A 30 2.99 -8.90 1.30
C PHE A 30 3.14 -7.53 1.96
N ILE A 31 3.28 -7.44 3.28
CA ILE A 31 3.37 -6.17 3.98
C ILE A 31 4.78 -5.98 4.55
N VAL A 32 5.39 -4.85 4.23
CA VAL A 32 6.69 -4.39 4.73
C VAL A 32 6.53 -3.06 5.45
N LEU A 33 7.44 -2.73 6.36
CA LEU A 33 7.44 -1.41 7.01
C LEU A 33 8.24 -0.42 6.16
N CYS A 34 7.70 0.78 5.97
CA CYS A 34 8.41 1.89 5.36
C CYS A 34 9.68 2.22 6.17
N PRO A 35 10.85 2.37 5.54
CA PRO A 35 12.08 2.70 6.26
C PRO A 35 12.12 4.14 6.80
N GLU A 36 11.27 5.04 6.30
CA GLU A 36 11.24 6.44 6.71
C GLU A 36 10.17 6.76 7.76
N CYS A 37 8.94 6.28 7.58
CA CYS A 37 7.83 6.55 8.51
C CYS A 37 7.34 5.32 9.29
N GLU A 38 7.93 4.14 9.06
CA GLU A 38 7.55 2.88 9.71
C GLU A 38 6.09 2.44 9.45
N GLU A 39 5.43 3.04 8.46
CA GLU A 39 4.07 2.65 8.08
C GLU A 39 4.07 1.26 7.41
N PRO A 40 3.11 0.39 7.73
CA PRO A 40 2.97 -0.92 7.07
C PRO A 40 2.35 -0.79 5.68
N ILE A 41 3.17 -0.97 4.65
CA ILE A 41 2.80 -0.80 3.23
C ILE A 41 2.86 -2.15 2.50
N PRO A 42 1.92 -2.44 1.58
CA PRO A 42 2.08 -3.55 0.65
C PRO A 42 3.37 -3.37 -0.16
N GLU A 43 4.20 -4.41 -0.25
CA GLU A 43 5.50 -4.33 -0.95
C GLU A 43 5.35 -3.81 -2.39
N SER A 44 4.31 -4.25 -3.09
CA SER A 44 3.97 -3.80 -4.45
C SER A 44 3.63 -2.31 -4.56
N LYS A 45 3.35 -1.65 -3.44
CA LYS A 45 3.00 -0.22 -3.33
C LYS A 45 4.08 0.63 -2.68
N MET A 46 5.19 0.04 -2.22
CA MET A 46 6.25 0.78 -1.53
C MET A 46 6.83 1.90 -2.40
N LYS A 47 7.06 1.65 -3.69
CA LYS A 47 7.60 2.67 -4.61
C LYS A 47 6.68 3.89 -4.70
N GLU A 48 5.39 3.67 -4.95
CA GLU A 48 4.37 4.73 -5.03
C GLU A 48 4.29 5.50 -3.70
N HIS A 49 4.34 4.79 -2.57
CA HIS A 49 4.36 5.40 -1.24
C HIS A 49 5.59 6.30 -1.03
N MET A 50 6.79 5.87 -1.45
CA MET A 50 8.00 6.70 -1.41
C MET A 50 7.83 7.96 -2.27
N GLU A 51 7.33 7.81 -3.49
CA GLU A 51 7.14 8.92 -4.44
C GLU A 51 6.09 9.94 -3.99
N VAL A 52 5.04 9.51 -3.28
CA VAL A 52 3.93 10.39 -2.87
C VAL A 52 4.14 10.99 -1.49
N VAL A 53 4.66 10.21 -0.53
CA VAL A 53 4.72 10.60 0.88
C VAL A 53 6.11 11.14 1.26
N HIS A 54 7.18 10.57 0.70
CA HIS A 54 8.55 10.84 1.13
C HIS A 54 9.36 11.65 0.13
N GLN A 55 8.93 11.72 -1.13
CA GLN A 55 9.58 12.54 -2.13
C GLN A 55 9.25 14.02 -1.91
N GLN A 56 10.15 14.71 -1.21
CA GLN A 56 10.10 16.16 -1.06
C GLN A 56 10.41 16.82 -2.42
N GLY A 57 9.35 17.33 -3.06
CA GLY A 57 9.41 18.40 -4.05
C GLY A 57 10.28 18.14 -5.28
N ARG A 58 9.87 17.22 -6.16
CA ARG A 58 10.20 17.15 -7.60
C ARG A 58 9.28 16.08 -8.21
N GLU A 59 8.34 16.33 -9.12
CA GLU A 59 8.10 17.46 -10.01
C GLU A 59 6.63 17.43 -10.46
N LEU A 60 6.08 18.60 -10.80
CA LEU A 60 4.77 18.82 -11.39
C LEU A 60 4.56 18.16 -12.79
N TYR A 61 5.40 17.18 -13.19
CA TYR A 61 5.63 16.82 -14.60
C TYR A 61 5.40 15.36 -15.02
N HIS A 62 5.03 14.43 -14.14
CA HIS A 62 4.67 13.06 -14.58
C HIS A 62 3.21 12.92 -15.07
N LEU A 63 2.46 14.02 -15.20
CA LEU A 63 1.08 14.02 -15.69
C LEU A 63 0.93 14.01 -17.24
N LEU A 64 2.01 13.93 -18.02
CA LEU A 64 1.91 14.07 -19.50
C LEU A 64 2.39 12.88 -20.34
N GLU A 65 2.98 11.83 -19.76
CA GLU A 65 3.48 10.67 -20.51
C GLU A 65 3.22 9.43 -19.65
N GLU A 66 2.32 8.47 -19.91
CA GLU A 66 1.79 7.95 -21.15
C GLU A 66 0.46 7.23 -20.87
N LYS A 67 -0.63 7.57 -21.58
CA LYS A 67 -1.51 6.63 -22.30
C LYS A 67 -2.30 7.44 -23.34
N PRO A 68 -2.19 7.12 -24.64
CA PRO A 68 -3.00 7.77 -25.66
C PRO A 68 -4.46 7.42 -25.44
N VAL A 69 -5.23 8.36 -24.90
CA VAL A 69 -6.67 8.40 -25.16
C VAL A 69 -6.79 8.62 -26.66
N VAL A 70 -7.13 7.54 -27.34
CA VAL A 70 -7.48 7.49 -28.75
C VAL A 70 -8.65 8.45 -29.00
N ILE A 71 -8.31 9.71 -29.31
CA ILE A 71 -9.23 10.63 -29.97
C ILE A 71 -8.95 10.51 -31.47
N PHE A 72 -9.46 9.47 -32.11
CA PHE A 72 -9.82 9.60 -33.51
C PHE A 72 -11.16 10.32 -33.56
N ALA A 73 -11.06 11.65 -33.55
CA ALA A 73 -12.10 12.47 -34.10
C ALA A 73 -12.07 12.33 -35.65
N ASN A 74 -13.25 12.08 -36.20
CA ASN A 74 -13.69 12.37 -37.59
C ASN A 74 -13.39 11.35 -38.69
N LYS A 75 -14.41 10.55 -39.04
CA LYS A 75 -15.06 10.65 -40.35
C LYS A 75 -16.52 10.19 -40.28
#